data_AF-A0A965Y040-F1
#
_entry.id   AF-A0A965Y040-F1
#
_cell.length_a   1.000
_cell.length_b   1.000
_cell.length_c   1.000
_cell.angle_alpha   90.00
_cell.angle_beta   90.00
_cell.angle_gamma   90.00
#
_symmetry.space_group_name_H-M   'P 1'
#
loop_
_entity.id
_entity.type
_entity.pdbx_description
1 polymer ?
#
loop_
_entity_poly.entity_id
_entity_poly.type
_entity_poly.pdbx_seq_one_letter_code
_entity_poly.pdbx_strand_id
1 'polypeptide(L)' 'MDISNITIRKMTTEGKMKAIISVTFDHVFVVHDIKVIEGNNGYFIAMPS' A
#
# COMPACT_ATOMS: atom_id res chain seq x y z
N MET A 1 -10.35 14.35 -3.87
CA MET A 1 -9.73 13.63 -2.76
C MET A 1 -8.36 13.25 -3.24
N ASP A 2 -7.36 13.93 -2.72
CA ASP A 2 -5.97 13.87 -3.19
C ASP A 2 -5.11 13.12 -2.17
N ILE A 3 -4.07 12.45 -2.65
CA ILE A 3 -3.13 11.76 -1.78
C ILE A 3 -2.15 12.78 -1.23
N SER A 4 -2.24 13.04 0.07
CA SER A 4 -1.39 14.01 0.76
C SER A 4 -0.12 13.40 1.36
N ASN A 5 -0.15 12.11 1.71
CA ASN A 5 1.02 11.42 2.26
C ASN A 5 0.97 9.91 1.98
N ILE A 6 2.13 9.29 1.80
CA ILE A 6 2.28 7.83 1.67
C ILE A 6 3.39 7.38 2.60
N THR A 7 3.08 6.47 3.53
CA THR A 7 4.07 5.77 4.35
C THR A 7 4.24 4.35 3.85
N ILE A 8 5.49 3.93 3.58
CA ILE A 8 5.80 2.63 3.00
C ILE A 8 6.62 1.81 3.98
N ARG A 9 6.14 0.62 4.32
CA ARG A 9 6.89 -0.42 5.03
C ARG A 9 7.21 -1.56 4.06
N LYS A 10 8.43 -1.57 3.54
CA LYS A 10 8.92 -2.64 2.66
C LYS A 10 9.04 -3.95 3.44
N MET A 11 8.64 -5.05 2.81
CA MET A 11 8.80 -6.40 3.33
C MET A 11 9.97 -7.06 2.60
N THR A 12 10.90 -7.66 3.34
CA THR A 12 12.09 -8.33 2.79
C THR A 12 11.82 -9.77 2.37
N THR A 13 10.58 -10.24 2.50
CA THR A 13 10.20 -11.63 2.26
C THR A 13 10.07 -11.91 0.76
N GLU A 14 10.54 -13.07 0.29
CA GLU A 14 10.43 -13.52 -1.12
C GLU A 14 8.98 -13.84 -1.58
N GLY A 15 7.97 -13.51 -0.76
CA GLY A 15 6.57 -13.73 -1.10
C GLY A 15 6.04 -12.75 -2.16
N LYS A 16 4.78 -12.98 -2.55
CA LYS A 16 4.05 -12.08 -3.46
C LYS A 16 3.82 -10.69 -2.85
N MET A 17 3.72 -10.59 -1.53
CA MET A 17 3.57 -9.30 -0.84
C MET A 17 4.92 -8.60 -0.68
N LYS A 18 5.05 -7.39 -1.22
CA LYS A 18 6.31 -6.62 -1.22
C LYS A 18 6.34 -5.48 -0.21
N ALA A 19 5.19 -4.90 0.10
CA ALA A 19 5.10 -3.83 1.08
C ALA A 19 3.70 -3.75 1.68
N ILE A 20 3.64 -3.18 2.88
CA ILE A 20 2.42 -2.65 3.46
C ILE A 20 2.57 -1.13 3.48
N ILE A 21 1.54 -0.43 3.01
CA ILE A 21 1.53 1.03 2.92
C ILE A 21 0.34 1.59 3.69
N SER A 22 0.46 2.85 4.07
CA SER A 22 -0.64 3.66 4.56
C SER A 22 -0.71 4.93 3.73
N VAL A 23 -1.92 5.33 3.36
CA VAL A 23 -2.17 6.49 2.50
C VAL A 23 -3.02 7.50 3.26
N THR A 24 -2.54 8.73 3.34
CA THR A 24 -3.32 9.86 3.86
C THR A 24 -3.93 10.61 2.69
N PHE A 25 -5.23 10.87 2.78
CA PHE A 25 -6.01 11.66 1.84
C PHE A 25 -6.34 13.01 2.45
N ASP A 26 -6.15 14.07 1.66
CA ASP A 26 -6.50 15.45 2.01
C ASP A 26 -5.99 15.92 3.38
N HIS A 27 -4.93 15.30 3.92
CA HIS A 27 -4.38 15.51 5.26
C HIS A 27 -5.34 15.18 6.43
N VAL A 28 -6.50 14.59 6.16
CA VAL A 28 -7.58 14.40 7.17
C VAL A 28 -8.00 12.95 7.35
N PHE A 29 -7.70 12.08 6.40
CA PHE A 29 -8.17 10.70 6.42
C PHE A 29 -7.05 9.73 6.07
N VAL A 30 -6.76 8.77 6.96
CA VAL A 30 -5.69 7.79 6.75
C VAL A 30 -6.27 6.41 6.55
N VAL A 31 -5.84 5.73 5.49
CA VAL A 31 -6.13 4.33 5.25
C VAL A 31 -4.86 3.51 5.53
N HIS A 32 -4.96 2.62 6.50
CA HIS A 32 -3.88 1.71 6.90
C HIS A 32 -4.00 0.34 6.22
N ASP A 33 -2.95 -0.46 6.33
CA ASP A 33 -2.91 -1.87 5.89
C ASP A 33 -3.19 -2.13 4.41
N ILE A 34 -2.89 -1.15 3.56
CA ILE A 34 -2.91 -1.33 2.10
C ILE A 34 -1.71 -2.21 1.71
N LYS A 35 -1.94 -3.28 0.95
CA LYS A 35 -0.89 -4.24 0.58
C LYS A 35 -0.43 -4.01 -0.86
N VAL A 36 0.88 -3.97 -1.09
CA VAL A 36 1.48 -3.99 -2.43
C VAL A 36 1.89 -5.42 -2.75
N ILE A 37 1.32 -5.96 -3.82
CA ILE A 37 1.48 -7.35 -4.21
C ILE A 37 2.03 -7.42 -5.64
N GLU A 38 2.99 -8.31 -5.85
CA GLU A 38 3.50 -8.69 -7.17
C GLU A 38 2.61 -9.80 -7.75
N GLY A 39 1.87 -9.45 -8.80
CA GLY A 39 1.11 -10.40 -9.61
C GLY A 39 1.86 -10.77 -10.90
N ASN A 40 1.26 -11.67 -11.68
CA ASN A 40 1.88 -12.13 -12.93
C ASN A 40 2.06 -11.03 -13.98
N ASN A 41 1.25 -9.96 -13.91
CA ASN A 41 1.26 -8.84 -14.85
C ASN A 41 1.85 -7.55 -14.23
N GLY A 42 2.61 -7.67 -13.14
CA GLY A 42 3.23 -6.55 -12.43
C GLY A 42 2.65 -6.29 -11.04
N TYR A 43 3.02 -5.14 -10.48
CA TYR A 43 2.60 -4.76 -9.13
C TYR A 43 1.16 -4.22 -9.11
N PHE A 44 0.40 -4.62 -8.11
CA PHE A 44 -0.93 -4.10 -7.84
C PHE A 44 -1.13 -3.87 -6.34
N ILE A 45 -2.19 -3.12 -6.02
CA ILE A 45 -2.54 -2.72 -4.66
C ILE A 45 -3.80 -3.49 -4.23
N ALA A 46 -3.76 -4.13 -3.07
CA ALA A 46 -4.93 -4.68 -2.40
C ALA A 46 -5.36 -3.74 -1.27
N MET A 47 -6.59 -3.22 -1.40
CA MET A 47 -7.21 -2.38 -0.38
C MET A 47 -7.57 -3.21 0.87
N PRO A 48 -7.55 -2.61 2.07
CA PRO A 48 -8.09 -3.25 3.27
C PRO A 48 -9.59 -3.49 3.11
N SER A 49 -10.05 -4.66 3.56
CA SER A 49 -11.47 -5.09 3.56
C SER A 49 -12.19 -4.67 4.83
#